data_AF-A0A536E116-F1
#
_entry.id   AF-A0A536E116-F1
#
_cell.length_a   1.000
_cell.length_b   1.000
_cell.length_c   1.000
_cell.angle_alpha   90.00
_cell.angle_beta   90.00
_cell.angle_gamma   90.00
#
_symmetry.space_group_name_H-M   'P 1'
#
loop_
_entity.id
_entity.type
_entity.pdbx_description
1 polymer ?
#
loop_
_entity_poly.entity_id
_entity_poly.type
_entity_poly.pdbx_seq_one_letter_code
_entity_poly.pdbx_strand_id
1 'polypeptide(L)'
;MSTVTAPAMPVAPVGRMLWMETRAKFVARLRNPAFTVLSLGLPVMFFLLFDAIFGSLQAAPGVSTAKLILVSYATYGVGNVMVYNFGIGLANDRGRKLDLLQRATPLPPVVATVAYVIGALIFALL
;
A
#
# COMPACT_ATOMS: atom_id res chain seq x y z
N MET A 1 -45.49 13.18 -27.75
CA MET A 1 -44.04 13.31 -27.54
C MET A 1 -43.70 12.48 -26.31
N SER A 2 -43.37 11.20 -26.51
CA SER A 2 -43.27 10.20 -25.45
C SER A 2 -41.92 10.31 -24.76
N THR A 3 -41.91 10.68 -23.48
CA THR A 3 -40.70 10.75 -22.66
C THR A 3 -40.20 9.32 -22.36
N VAL A 4 -39.12 8.90 -23.01
CA VAL A 4 -38.43 7.65 -22.69
C VAL A 4 -37.65 7.86 -21.40
N THR A 5 -38.16 7.34 -20.28
CA THR A 5 -37.43 7.29 -19.01
C THR A 5 -36.33 6.24 -19.13
N ALA A 6 -35.07 6.67 -19.17
CA ALA A 6 -33.94 5.75 -19.21
C ALA A 6 -33.97 4.83 -17.97
N PRO A 7 -33.79 3.50 -18.11
CA PRO A 7 -33.79 2.59 -16.98
C PRO A 7 -32.65 2.95 -16.01
N ALA A 8 -32.98 3.14 -14.73
CA ALA A 8 -31.98 3.35 -13.69
C ALA A 8 -31.08 2.11 -13.61
N MET A 9 -29.86 2.21 -14.12
CA MET A 9 -28.91 1.11 -14.04
C MET A 9 -28.60 0.84 -12.55
N PRO A 10 -28.75 -0.40 -12.07
CA PRO A 10 -28.47 -0.73 -10.68
C PRO A 10 -26.99 -0.45 -10.41
N VAL A 11 -26.72 0.57 -9.60
CA VAL A 11 -25.37 0.92 -9.16
C VAL A 11 -24.86 -0.24 -8.31
N ALA A 12 -23.69 -0.79 -8.65
CA ALA A 12 -23.14 -1.90 -7.89
C ALA A 12 -22.95 -1.51 -6.40
N PRO A 13 -23.13 -2.45 -5.45
CA PRO A 13 -22.98 -2.14 -4.04
C PRO A 13 -21.56 -1.64 -3.73
N VAL A 14 -21.48 -0.58 -2.93
CA VAL A 14 -20.24 0.15 -2.61
C VAL A 14 -19.15 -0.78 -2.07
N GLY A 15 -19.51 -1.79 -1.26
CA GLY A 15 -18.55 -2.77 -0.75
C GLY A 15 -17.90 -3.63 -1.83
N ARG A 16 -18.66 -4.04 -2.85
CA ARG A 16 -18.12 -4.82 -3.98
C ARG A 16 -17.21 -3.96 -4.85
N MET A 17 -17.60 -2.69 -5.08
CA MET A 17 -16.75 -1.72 -5.78
C MET A 17 -15.42 -1.50 -5.06
N LEU A 18 -15.46 -1.32 -3.74
CA LEU A 18 -14.28 -1.13 -2.90
C LEU A 18 -13.31 -2.32 -3.00
N TRP A 19 -13.84 -3.55 -2.83
CA TRP A 19 -13.03 -4.76 -2.91
C TRP A 19 -12.37 -4.96 -4.28
N MET A 20 -13.14 -4.77 -5.35
CA MET A 20 -12.63 -4.91 -6.72
C MET A 20 -11.54 -3.88 -7.02
N GLU A 21 -11.73 -2.65 -6.58
CA GLU A 21 -10.76 -1.56 -6.76
C GLU A 21 -9.47 -1.83 -5.96
N THR A 22 -9.59 -2.20 -4.68
CA THR A 22 -8.43 -2.56 -3.85
C THR A 22 -7.66 -3.72 -4.46
N ARG A 23 -8.34 -4.77 -4.91
CA ARG A 23 -7.71 -5.93 -5.56
C ARG A 23 -7.00 -5.54 -6.86
N ALA A 24 -7.63 -4.73 -7.71
CA ALA A 24 -7.05 -4.28 -8.96
C ALA A 24 -5.75 -3.50 -8.73
N LYS A 25 -5.75 -2.57 -7.77
CA LYS A 25 -4.57 -1.79 -7.41
C LYS A 25 -3.48 -2.64 -6.77
N PHE A 26 -3.84 -3.60 -5.91
CA PHE A 26 -2.89 -4.53 -5.30
C PHE A 26 -2.18 -5.38 -6.36
N VAL A 27 -2.94 -5.98 -7.29
CA VAL A 27 -2.39 -6.76 -8.39
C VAL A 27 -1.53 -5.90 -9.32
N ALA A 28 -1.97 -4.69 -9.65
CA ALA A 28 -1.19 -3.76 -10.46
C ALA A 28 0.17 -3.43 -9.82
N ARG A 29 0.22 -3.30 -8.49
CA ARG A 29 1.45 -3.05 -7.75
C ARG A 29 2.35 -4.28 -7.70
N LEU A 30 1.79 -5.47 -7.55
CA LEU A 30 2.52 -6.75 -7.59
C LEU A 30 3.21 -6.99 -8.96
N ARG A 31 2.63 -6.48 -10.05
CA ARG A 31 3.19 -6.60 -11.41
C ARG A 31 4.43 -5.75 -11.64
N ASN A 32 4.82 -4.90 -10.68
CA ASN A 32 6.05 -4.10 -10.76
C ASN A 32 7.08 -4.62 -9.74
N PRO A 33 7.76 -5.75 -10.04
CA PRO A 33 8.54 -6.51 -9.05
C PRO A 33 9.76 -5.75 -8.55
N ALA A 34 10.42 -4.95 -9.42
CA ALA A 34 11.61 -4.18 -9.05
C ALA A 34 11.36 -3.28 -7.83
N PHE A 35 10.17 -2.70 -7.75
CA PHE A 35 9.82 -1.76 -6.69
C PHE A 35 9.50 -2.47 -5.36
N THR A 36 8.81 -3.61 -5.43
CA THR A 36 8.46 -4.42 -4.24
C THR A 36 9.69 -5.11 -3.66
N VAL A 37 10.56 -5.65 -4.52
CA VAL A 37 11.77 -6.38 -4.11
C VAL A 37 12.79 -5.46 -3.44
N LEU A 38 13.07 -4.28 -3.99
CA LEU A 38 14.00 -3.34 -3.36
C LEU A 38 13.44 -2.74 -2.07
N SER A 39 12.14 -2.45 -2.03
CA SER A 39 11.55 -1.81 -0.85
C SER A 39 11.35 -2.74 0.34
N LEU A 40 11.16 -4.04 0.14
CA LEU A 40 11.09 -5.04 1.22
C LEU A 40 12.44 -5.74 1.45
N GLY A 41 13.18 -6.04 0.39
CA GLY A 41 14.44 -6.78 0.46
C GLY A 41 15.55 -6.03 1.19
N LEU A 42 15.66 -4.70 0.97
CA LEU A 42 16.68 -3.89 1.62
C LEU A 42 16.46 -3.80 3.15
N PRO A 43 15.26 -3.49 3.67
CA PRO A 43 14.99 -3.56 5.11
C PRO A 43 15.24 -4.94 5.72
N VAL A 44 14.82 -6.02 5.05
CA VAL A 44 15.03 -7.39 5.53
C VAL A 44 16.53 -7.72 5.61
N MET A 45 17.31 -7.32 4.60
CA MET A 45 18.76 -7.50 4.62
C MET A 45 19.40 -6.78 5.81
N PHE A 46 19.04 -5.51 6.05
CA PHE A 46 19.57 -4.76 7.19
C PHE A 46 19.18 -5.36 8.53
N PHE A 47 17.97 -5.90 8.64
CA PHE A 47 17.50 -6.59 9.83
C PHE A 47 18.36 -7.81 10.17
N LEU A 48 18.64 -8.65 9.17
CA LEU A 48 19.53 -9.81 9.31
C LEU A 48 20.96 -9.38 9.65
N LEU A 49 21.45 -8.29 9.04
CA LEU A 49 22.77 -7.75 9.33
C LEU A 49 22.88 -7.26 10.78
N PHE A 50 21.87 -6.52 11.28
CA PHE A 50 21.89 -6.02 12.65
C PHE A 50 21.73 -7.11 13.69
N ASP A 51 20.93 -8.13 13.43
CA ASP A 51 20.87 -9.31 14.30
C ASP A 51 22.22 -10.05 14.34
N ALA A 52 22.86 -10.24 13.18
CA ALA A 52 24.18 -10.87 13.10
C ALA A 52 25.28 -10.09 13.85
N ILE A 53 25.23 -8.76 13.83
CA ILE A 53 26.25 -7.90 14.47
C ILE A 53 25.94 -7.67 15.97
N PHE A 54 24.67 -7.44 16.31
CA PHE A 54 24.26 -6.96 17.65
C PHE A 54 23.46 -7.99 18.47
N GLY A 55 23.21 -9.19 17.95
CA GLY A 55 22.37 -10.22 18.58
C GLY A 55 22.85 -10.67 19.96
N SER A 56 24.16 -10.66 20.19
CA SER A 56 24.79 -11.04 21.47
C SER A 56 24.85 -9.91 22.50
N LEU A 57 24.56 -8.66 22.11
CA LEU A 57 24.63 -7.50 22.99
C LEU A 57 23.32 -7.33 23.77
N GLN A 58 23.45 -7.01 25.06
CA GLN A 58 22.32 -6.66 25.93
C GLN A 58 22.35 -5.16 26.22
N ALA A 59 21.22 -4.49 25.97
CA ALA A 59 21.04 -3.07 26.22
C ALA A 59 20.63 -2.81 27.67
N ALA A 60 19.93 -3.78 28.27
CA ALA A 60 19.53 -3.80 29.68
C ALA A 60 19.36 -5.27 30.13
N PRO A 61 19.28 -5.57 31.43
CA PRO A 61 19.06 -6.93 31.92
C PRO A 61 17.79 -7.53 31.28
N GLY A 62 17.95 -8.60 30.48
CA GLY A 62 16.84 -9.26 29.79
C GLY A 62 16.37 -8.57 28.50
N VAL A 63 16.96 -7.45 28.09
CA VAL A 63 16.65 -6.74 26.84
C VAL A 63 17.85 -6.79 25.90
N SER A 64 17.73 -7.59 24.84
CA SER A 64 18.73 -7.63 23.76
C SER A 64 18.76 -6.30 23.00
N THR A 65 19.97 -5.78 22.77
CA THR A 65 20.22 -4.58 21.95
C THR A 65 19.70 -4.77 20.53
N ALA A 66 19.87 -5.98 19.96
CA ALA A 66 19.32 -6.30 18.65
C ALA A 66 17.82 -6.08 18.62
N LYS A 67 17.06 -6.50 19.63
CA LYS A 67 15.60 -6.32 19.74
C LYS A 67 15.19 -4.85 19.75
N LEU A 68 15.93 -4.00 20.45
CA LEU A 68 15.66 -2.55 20.51
C LEU A 68 15.92 -1.87 19.16
N ILE A 69 17.05 -2.20 18.53
CA ILE A 69 17.38 -1.72 17.18
C ILE A 69 16.33 -2.21 16.18
N LEU A 70 15.90 -3.46 16.31
CA LEU A 70 14.86 -4.12 15.52
C LEU A 70 13.57 -3.30 15.44
N VAL A 71 13.03 -2.93 16.60
CA VAL A 71 11.75 -2.23 16.70
C VAL A 71 11.86 -0.83 16.07
N SER A 72 12.98 -0.15 16.32
CA SER A 72 13.24 1.18 15.76
C SER A 72 13.41 1.13 14.23
N TYR A 73 14.13 0.13 13.72
CA TYR A 73 14.31 -0.05 12.28
C TYR A 73 13.04 -0.54 11.57
N ALA A 74 12.25 -1.40 12.22
CA ALA A 74 10.97 -1.86 11.68
C ALA A 74 9.98 -0.69 11.53
N THR A 75 9.86 0.15 12.55
CA THR A 75 9.01 1.36 12.49
C THR A 75 9.49 2.35 11.43
N TYR A 76 10.80 2.58 11.32
CA TYR A 76 11.39 3.38 10.23
C TYR A 76 11.14 2.77 8.85
N GLY A 77 11.23 1.45 8.72
CA GLY A 77 10.96 0.70 7.50
C GLY A 77 9.53 0.86 7.02
N VAL A 78 8.54 0.68 7.90
CA VAL A 78 7.13 0.90 7.60
C VAL A 78 6.89 2.33 7.12
N GLY A 79 7.47 3.32 7.79
CA GLY A 79 7.39 4.73 7.37
C GLY A 79 7.95 4.97 5.96
N ASN A 80 9.14 4.44 5.66
CA ASN A 80 9.74 4.54 4.33
C ASN A 80 8.91 3.86 3.25
N VAL A 81 8.41 2.66 3.53
CA VAL A 81 7.54 1.93 2.60
C VAL A 81 6.26 2.74 2.35
N MET A 82 5.61 3.27 3.37
CA MET A 82 4.40 4.10 3.19
C MET A 82 4.67 5.34 2.32
N VAL A 83 5.72 6.11 2.61
CA VAL A 83 6.03 7.35 1.86
C VAL A 83 6.44 7.04 0.43
N TYR A 84 7.35 6.09 0.22
CA TYR A 84 7.92 5.83 -1.10
C TYR A 84 7.10 4.85 -1.96
N ASN A 85 6.45 3.84 -1.38
CA ASN A 85 5.58 2.96 -2.17
C ASN A 85 4.24 3.62 -2.47
N PHE A 86 3.58 4.20 -1.47
CA PHE A 86 2.25 4.78 -1.66
C PHE A 86 2.30 6.23 -2.16
N GLY A 87 3.21 7.07 -1.63
CA GLY A 87 3.33 8.46 -2.06
C GLY A 87 3.81 8.59 -3.52
N ILE A 88 4.93 7.94 -3.88
CA ILE A 88 5.42 7.95 -5.27
C ILE A 88 4.45 7.20 -6.19
N GLY A 89 3.85 6.09 -5.73
CA GLY A 89 2.84 5.36 -6.49
C GLY A 89 1.67 6.25 -6.91
N LEU A 90 1.11 7.00 -5.96
CA LEU A 90 0.00 7.92 -6.22
C LEU A 90 0.43 9.08 -7.14
N ALA A 91 1.63 9.62 -6.96
CA ALA A 91 2.17 10.65 -7.84
C ALA A 91 2.32 10.15 -9.28
N ASN A 92 2.76 8.90 -9.46
CA ASN A 92 2.93 8.29 -10.77
C ASN A 92 1.58 7.99 -11.43
N ASP A 93 0.58 7.51 -10.67
CA ASP A 93 -0.79 7.31 -11.17
C ASP A 93 -1.42 8.63 -11.64
N ARG A 94 -1.18 9.72 -10.90
CA ARG A 94 -1.57 11.08 -11.31
C ARG A 94 -0.83 11.55 -12.56
N GLY A 95 0.48 11.33 -12.63
CA GLY A 95 1.30 11.66 -13.81
C GLY A 95 0.86 10.93 -15.08
N ARG A 96 0.37 9.70 -14.94
CA ARG A 96 -0.18 8.88 -16.03
C ARG A 96 -1.64 9.19 -16.36
N LYS A 97 -2.24 10.20 -15.72
CA LYS A 97 -3.65 10.59 -15.89
C LYS A 97 -4.63 9.45 -15.59
N LEU A 98 -4.24 8.47 -14.77
CA LEU A 98 -5.14 7.39 -14.36
C LEU A 98 -6.30 7.92 -13.53
N ASP A 99 -6.10 8.99 -12.75
CA ASP A 99 -7.19 9.68 -12.05
C ASP A 99 -8.26 10.24 -13.01
N LEU A 100 -7.85 10.77 -14.17
CA LEU A 100 -8.80 11.23 -15.20
C LEU A 100 -9.58 10.07 -15.81
N LEU A 101 -8.93 8.94 -16.03
CA LEU A 101 -9.58 7.71 -16.51
C LEU A 101 -10.58 7.17 -15.47
N GLN A 102 -10.24 7.21 -14.19
CA GLN A 102 -11.13 6.78 -13.11
C GLN A 102 -12.37 7.68 -12.97
N ARG A 103 -12.23 8.99 -13.19
CA ARG A 103 -13.37 9.93 -13.20
C ARG A 103 -14.35 9.70 -14.36
N ALA A 104 -13.91 9.06 -15.44
CA ALA A 104 -14.79 8.67 -16.55
C ALA A 104 -15.64 7.43 -16.23
N THR A 105 -15.31 6.70 -15.15
CA THR A 105 -16.09 5.55 -14.69
C THR A 105 -17.15 5.99 -13.66
N PRO A 106 -18.24 5.24 -13.47
CA PRO A 106 -19.27 5.56 -12.46
C PRO A 106 -18.79 5.32 -11.01
N LEU A 107 -17.48 5.33 -10.75
CA LEU A 107 -16.89 5.07 -9.44
C LEU A 107 -16.85 6.35 -8.59
N PRO A 108 -17.39 6.35 -7.36
CA PRO A 108 -17.28 7.49 -6.47
C PRO A 108 -15.81 7.75 -6.07
N PRO A 109 -15.32 9.01 -6.09
CA PRO A 109 -13.93 9.34 -5.76
C PRO A 109 -13.51 8.89 -4.35
N VAL A 110 -14.46 8.91 -3.41
CA VAL A 110 -14.23 8.47 -2.02
C VAL A 110 -13.90 6.98 -1.97
N VAL A 111 -14.60 6.15 -2.75
CA VAL A 111 -14.35 4.70 -2.83
C VAL A 111 -12.97 4.41 -3.39
N ALA A 112 -12.56 5.14 -4.44
CA ALA A 112 -11.23 5.00 -5.04
C ALA A 112 -10.09 5.36 -4.06
N THR A 113 -10.32 6.37 -3.22
CA THR A 113 -9.35 6.84 -2.22
C THR A 113 -9.27 5.89 -1.03
N VAL A 114 -10.42 5.46 -0.49
CA VAL A 114 -10.49 4.50 0.63
C VAL A 114 -9.90 3.14 0.21
N ALA A 115 -10.19 2.68 -1.01
CA ALA A 115 -9.59 1.46 -1.55
C ALA A 115 -8.05 1.54 -1.62
N TYR A 116 -7.51 2.73 -1.89
CA TYR A 116 -6.06 3.00 -1.87
C TYR A 116 -5.50 2.89 -0.45
N VAL A 117 -6.12 3.56 0.52
CA VAL A 117 -5.69 3.53 1.92
C VAL A 117 -5.74 2.11 2.48
N ILE A 118 -6.80 1.36 2.21
CA ILE A 118 -6.92 -0.04 2.63
C ILE A 118 -5.81 -0.89 2.00
N GLY A 119 -5.54 -0.73 0.71
CA GLY A 119 -4.42 -1.40 0.05
C GLY A 119 -3.07 -1.06 0.69
N ALA A 120 -2.91 0.19 1.14
CA ALA A 120 -1.71 0.65 1.84
C ALA A 120 -1.52 -0.02 3.19
N LEU A 121 -2.60 -0.11 3.96
CA LEU A 121 -2.59 -0.75 5.27
C LEU A 121 -2.34 -2.26 5.15
N ILE A 122 -2.94 -2.93 4.16
CA ILE A 122 -2.69 -4.35 3.89
C ILE A 122 -1.22 -4.58 3.53
N PHE A 123 -0.64 -3.71 2.70
CA PHE A 123 0.78 -3.82 2.33
C PHE A 123 1.71 -3.52 3.50
N ALA A 124 1.35 -2.60 4.40
CA ALA A 124 2.13 -2.31 5.60
C ALA A 124 2.08 -3.44 6.65
N LEU A 125 1.03 -4.26 6.61
CA LEU A 125 0.88 -5.46 7.45
C LEU A 125 1.66 -6.68 6.94
N LEU A 126 2.09 -6.65 5.67
CA LEU A 126 2.86 -7.71 5.00
C LEU A 126 4.36 -7.48 5.17
#